data_AF-A0A7R9HUD3-F1
#
_entry.id   AF-A0A7R9HUD3-F1
#
_cell.length_a   1.000
_cell.length_b   1.000
_cell.length_c   1.000
_cell.angle_alpha   90.00
_cell.angle_beta   90.00
_cell.angle_gamma   90.00
#
_symmetry.space_group_name_H-M   'P 1'
#
loop_
_entity.id
_entity.type
_entity.pdbx_description
1 polymer ?
#
loop_
_entity_poly.entity_id
_entity_poly.type
_entity_poly.pdbx_seq_one_letter_code
_entity_poly.pdbx_strand_id
1 'polypeptide(L)'
;MQASELVTYVSGRSGRTWASSVLQDARHHRHWQRVLAQVAGLHLSTLSFPLPTSGTVLGGTMELHGNNISLACFHGINFKSKSWALFSLKEPCISFATEAQEIPSTEANEQLDVHVVQTLTFSLGMMADHPHAQHHSMATVCRLSRNVLFPPQFRTLQEWFHYAFANSEIDAVDRFPSLERERSESCDQQRSRSNNSNKLQDPNHTREVIFALPSLQLHLKTEHLQAAKTPDVVGECKYSVSVF
;
A
#
# COMPACT_ATOMS: atom_id res chain seq x y z
N MET A 1 -4.35 1.62 -15.87
CA MET A 1 -3.23 0.66 -15.85
C MET A 1 -3.81 -0.74 -15.67
N GLN A 2 -3.89 -1.52 -16.74
CA GLN A 2 -4.25 -2.94 -16.66
C GLN A 2 -3.01 -3.68 -16.15
N ALA A 3 -3.09 -4.26 -14.96
CA ALA A 3 -2.16 -5.29 -14.55
C ALA A 3 -2.54 -6.55 -15.33
N SER A 4 -1.80 -6.85 -16.39
CA SER A 4 -1.85 -8.15 -17.02
C SER A 4 -1.17 -9.14 -16.09
N GLU A 5 -1.96 -9.97 -15.40
CA GLU A 5 -1.45 -11.16 -14.73
C GLU A 5 -0.86 -12.09 -15.78
N LEU A 6 0.47 -12.20 -15.80
CA LEU A 6 1.15 -13.24 -16.57
C LEU A 6 1.03 -14.54 -15.77
N VAL A 7 -0.11 -15.22 -15.90
CA VAL A 7 -0.27 -16.58 -15.37
C VAL A 7 0.47 -17.53 -16.32
N THR A 8 1.71 -17.86 -15.98
CA THR A 8 2.45 -18.92 -16.67
C THR A 8 1.82 -20.27 -16.33
N TYR A 9 1.03 -20.83 -17.25
CA TYR A 9 0.53 -22.20 -17.14
C TYR A 9 1.67 -23.20 -17.35
N VAL A 10 2.21 -23.75 -16.27
CA VAL A 10 2.99 -24.99 -16.34
C VAL A 10 2.01 -26.15 -16.28
N SER A 11 1.81 -26.81 -17.42
CA SER A 11 0.91 -27.96 -17.56
C SER A 11 1.45 -29.18 -16.80
N GLY A 12 1.06 -29.31 -15.53
CA GLY A 12 1.20 -30.52 -14.73
C GLY A 12 -0.14 -31.24 -14.58
N ARG A 13 -0.25 -32.48 -15.09
CA ARG A 13 -1.43 -33.35 -14.97
C ARG A 13 -1.69 -33.74 -13.49
N SER A 14 -2.44 -32.93 -12.73
CA SER A 14 -3.25 -33.37 -11.57
C SER A 14 -4.11 -32.22 -11.00
N GLY A 15 -5.31 -32.03 -11.54
CA GLY A 15 -6.08 -30.78 -11.36
C GLY A 15 -7.02 -30.66 -10.15
N ARG A 16 -7.24 -31.71 -9.33
CA ARG A 16 -8.28 -31.66 -8.25
C ARG A 16 -7.74 -31.59 -6.82
N THR A 17 -6.61 -32.22 -6.50
CA THR A 17 -5.98 -32.13 -5.18
C THR A 17 -5.17 -30.84 -5.00
N TRP A 18 -4.68 -30.27 -6.10
CA TRP A 18 -3.83 -29.09 -6.15
C TRP A 18 -4.49 -27.79 -5.71
N ALA A 19 -5.78 -27.59 -6.03
CA ALA A 19 -6.50 -26.38 -5.64
C ALA A 19 -6.84 -26.36 -4.14
N SER A 20 -7.05 -27.54 -3.53
CA SER A 20 -7.42 -27.66 -2.12
C SER A 20 -6.27 -27.30 -1.18
N SER A 21 -5.03 -27.71 -1.48
CA SER A 21 -3.87 -27.40 -0.65
C SER A 21 -3.50 -25.91 -0.72
N VAL A 22 -3.60 -25.30 -1.90
CA VAL A 22 -3.36 -23.85 -2.08
C VAL A 22 -4.30 -23.00 -1.23
N LEU A 23 -5.59 -23.35 -1.22
CA LEU A 23 -6.59 -22.65 -0.42
C LEU A 23 -6.36 -22.85 1.09
N GLN A 24 -5.85 -24.00 1.51
CA GLN A 24 -5.51 -24.26 2.92
C GLN A 24 -4.28 -23.49 3.35
N ASP A 25 -3.21 -23.48 2.56
CA ASP A 25 -2.00 -22.73 2.90
C ASP A 25 -2.24 -21.21 2.92
N ALA A 26 -3.05 -20.70 1.98
CA ALA A 26 -3.42 -19.29 1.96
C ALA A 26 -4.21 -18.85 3.21
N ARG A 27 -5.05 -19.74 3.77
CA ARG A 27 -5.77 -19.48 5.02
C ARG A 27 -4.85 -19.37 6.24
N HIS A 28 -3.66 -19.95 6.17
CA HIS A 28 -2.65 -19.92 7.23
C HIS A 28 -1.47 -19.00 6.89
N HIS A 29 -1.59 -18.16 5.84
CA HIS A 29 -0.51 -17.29 5.36
C HIS A 29 0.81 -18.03 5.02
N ARG A 30 0.72 -19.32 4.64
CA ARG A 30 1.83 -20.21 4.29
C ARG A 30 2.18 -20.13 2.80
N HIS A 31 2.53 -18.93 2.34
CA HIS A 31 2.77 -18.67 0.91
C HIS A 31 4.17 -19.13 0.44
N TRP A 32 5.14 -19.21 1.35
CA TRP A 32 6.55 -19.45 1.01
C TRP A 32 6.89 -20.92 0.78
N GLN A 33 6.24 -21.84 1.47
CA GLN A 33 6.49 -23.29 1.40
C GLN A 33 6.48 -23.78 -0.05
N ARG A 34 5.45 -23.36 -0.79
CA ARG A 34 5.26 -23.79 -2.17
C ARG A 34 6.26 -23.14 -3.11
N VAL A 35 6.58 -21.85 -2.91
CA VAL A 35 7.55 -21.14 -3.74
C VAL A 35 8.94 -21.75 -3.56
N LEU A 36 9.34 -22.04 -2.32
CA LEU A 36 10.60 -22.70 -1.98
C LEU A 36 10.68 -24.10 -2.59
N ALA A 37 9.62 -24.90 -2.47
CA ALA A 37 9.55 -26.22 -3.11
C ALA A 37 9.65 -26.17 -4.65
N GLN A 38 9.19 -25.09 -5.28
CA GLN A 38 9.27 -24.92 -6.73
C GLN A 38 10.66 -24.51 -7.23
N VAL A 39 11.44 -23.80 -6.43
CA VAL A 39 12.80 -23.38 -6.82
C VAL A 39 13.87 -24.41 -6.45
N ALA A 40 13.55 -25.38 -5.60
CA ALA A 40 14.47 -26.43 -5.21
C ALA A 40 14.98 -27.18 -6.45
N GLY A 41 16.30 -27.23 -6.66
CA GLY A 41 16.90 -27.86 -7.83
C GLY A 41 16.73 -27.09 -9.16
N LEU A 42 16.20 -25.86 -9.13
CA LEU A 42 15.97 -25.08 -10.35
C LEU A 42 17.31 -24.73 -11.02
N HIS A 43 17.41 -25.01 -12.32
CA HIS A 43 18.53 -24.58 -13.15
C HIS A 43 18.29 -23.16 -13.65
N LEU A 44 19.11 -22.21 -13.21
CA LEU A 44 19.12 -20.83 -13.71
C LEU A 44 20.23 -20.67 -14.75
N SER A 45 19.95 -20.00 -15.87
CA SER A 45 20.94 -19.72 -16.91
C SER A 45 22.13 -18.89 -16.41
N THR A 46 21.95 -18.18 -15.30
CA THR A 46 22.96 -17.36 -14.64
C THR A 46 23.86 -18.13 -13.68
N LEU A 47 23.56 -19.41 -13.40
CA LEU A 47 24.32 -20.25 -12.45
C LEU A 47 24.86 -21.51 -13.13
N SER A 48 26.09 -21.89 -12.79
CA SER A 48 26.73 -23.11 -13.32
C SER A 48 26.14 -24.41 -12.76
N PHE A 49 25.44 -24.33 -11.63
CA PHE A 49 24.84 -25.46 -10.92
C PHE A 49 23.38 -25.15 -10.59
N PRO A 50 22.53 -26.18 -10.45
CA PRO A 50 21.16 -25.96 -9.98
C PRO A 50 21.16 -25.38 -8.56
N LEU A 51 20.07 -24.69 -8.21
CA LEU A 51 19.84 -24.28 -6.84
C LEU A 51 19.82 -25.51 -5.90
N PRO A 52 20.30 -25.38 -4.66
CA PRO A 52 20.20 -26.46 -3.67
C PRO A 52 18.77 -27.00 -3.52
N THR A 53 18.64 -28.25 -3.08
CA THR A 53 17.34 -28.87 -2.80
C THR A 53 16.64 -28.28 -1.59
N SER A 54 17.38 -27.59 -0.71
CA SER A 54 16.85 -26.85 0.44
C SER A 54 17.81 -25.75 0.88
N GLY A 55 17.31 -24.83 1.71
CA GLY A 55 18.11 -23.75 2.29
C GLY A 55 18.39 -22.57 1.36
N THR A 56 17.81 -22.57 0.15
CA THR A 56 17.81 -21.39 -0.73
C THR A 56 17.05 -20.26 -0.04
N VAL A 57 17.68 -19.08 0.06
CA VAL A 57 17.02 -17.86 0.52
C VAL A 57 16.32 -17.23 -0.67
N LEU A 58 15.00 -17.07 -0.58
CA LEU A 58 14.21 -16.34 -1.55
C LEU A 58 13.67 -15.08 -0.93
N GLY A 59 13.59 -14.02 -1.71
CA GLY A 59 13.08 -12.76 -1.20
C GLY A 59 12.80 -11.77 -2.32
N GLY A 60 12.40 -10.59 -1.90
CA GLY A 60 12.19 -9.46 -2.78
C GLY A 60 12.03 -8.17 -1.99
N THR A 61 12.27 -7.08 -2.68
CA THR A 61 12.02 -5.74 -2.18
C THR A 61 11.01 -5.02 -3.07
N MET A 62 10.22 -4.15 -2.45
CA MET A 62 9.30 -3.25 -3.14
C MET A 62 9.46 -1.87 -2.53
N GLU A 63 9.61 -0.86 -3.38
CA GLU A 63 9.67 0.53 -2.95
C GLU A 63 8.56 1.33 -3.64
N LEU A 64 7.83 2.10 -2.84
CA LEU A 64 6.76 2.98 -3.29
C LEU A 64 7.05 4.39 -2.80
N HIS A 65 7.29 5.28 -3.76
CA HIS A 65 7.47 6.71 -3.49
C HIS A 65 6.22 7.48 -3.90
N GLY A 66 5.86 8.45 -3.07
CA GLY A 66 4.91 9.49 -3.42
C GLY A 66 5.54 10.85 -3.18
N ASN A 67 5.12 11.84 -3.97
CA ASN A 67 5.44 13.22 -3.65
C ASN A 67 4.58 13.70 -2.47
N ASN A 68 3.28 13.41 -2.51
CA ASN A 68 2.31 13.83 -1.52
C ASN A 68 1.22 12.76 -1.33
N ILE A 69 0.74 12.57 -0.11
CA ILE A 69 -0.49 11.81 0.19
C ILE A 69 -1.40 12.72 1.02
N SER A 70 -2.64 12.88 0.59
CA SER A 70 -3.63 13.68 1.31
C SER A 70 -4.94 12.90 1.48
N LEU A 71 -5.55 13.00 2.66
CA LEU A 71 -6.80 12.34 3.00
C LEU A 71 -7.72 13.34 3.72
N ALA A 72 -8.92 13.54 3.19
CA ALA A 72 -9.98 14.28 3.87
C ALA A 72 -10.96 13.30 4.51
N CYS A 73 -11.17 13.42 5.82
CA CYS A 73 -12.04 12.54 6.60
C CYS A 73 -13.19 13.33 7.20
N PHE A 74 -14.37 13.20 6.60
CA PHE A 74 -15.60 13.79 7.09
C PHE A 74 -16.26 12.85 8.09
N HIS A 75 -16.82 13.42 9.15
CA HIS A 75 -17.72 12.67 10.03
C HIS A 75 -19.07 12.42 9.32
N GLY A 76 -19.63 11.22 9.47
CA GLY A 76 -20.95 10.85 8.94
C GLY A 76 -20.98 10.57 7.42
N ILE A 77 -22.19 10.34 6.90
CA ILE A 77 -22.41 10.06 5.47
C ILE A 77 -22.61 11.35 4.66
N ASN A 78 -22.27 11.30 3.36
CA ASN A 78 -22.55 12.36 2.38
C ASN A 78 -21.91 13.72 2.65
N PHE A 79 -20.74 13.78 3.31
CA PHE A 79 -19.93 15.01 3.45
C PHE A 79 -20.66 16.21 4.09
N LYS A 80 -21.72 15.97 4.87
CA LYS A 80 -22.57 17.03 5.44
C LYS A 80 -21.97 17.71 6.67
N SER A 81 -20.93 17.13 7.27
CA SER A 81 -20.33 17.66 8.50
C SER A 81 -19.76 19.07 8.32
N LYS A 82 -19.94 19.91 9.35
CA LYS A 82 -19.43 21.29 9.36
C LYS A 82 -17.90 21.33 9.43
N SER A 83 -17.30 20.32 10.04
CA SER A 83 -15.84 20.16 10.14
C SER A 83 -15.40 18.78 9.65
N TRP A 84 -14.19 18.68 9.14
CA TRP A 84 -13.52 17.43 8.75
C TRP A 84 -12.03 17.50 9.09
N ALA A 85 -11.40 16.34 9.19
CA ALA A 85 -9.95 16.25 9.32
C ALA A 85 -9.31 16.20 7.94
N LEU A 86 -8.24 16.96 7.75
CA LEU A 86 -7.36 16.89 6.59
C LEU A 86 -6.00 16.38 7.04
N PHE A 87 -5.64 15.19 6.56
CA PHE A 87 -4.33 14.59 6.74
C PHE A 87 -3.52 14.87 5.49
N SER A 88 -2.26 15.26 5.66
CA SER A 88 -1.34 15.47 4.55
C SER A 88 0.05 14.98 4.92
N LEU A 89 0.68 14.28 3.99
CA LEU A 89 2.02 13.70 4.09
C LEU A 89 2.83 14.17 2.88
N LYS A 90 4.06 14.61 3.11
CA LYS A 90 5.04 15.02 2.09
C LYS A 90 6.15 13.97 2.00
N GLU A 91 6.54 13.70 0.76
CA GLU A 91 7.58 12.73 0.40
C GLU A 91 7.46 11.38 1.14
N PRO A 92 6.27 10.75 1.16
CA PRO A 92 6.15 9.41 1.71
C PRO A 92 6.93 8.40 0.87
N CYS A 93 7.75 7.60 1.53
CA CYS A 93 8.38 6.41 0.95
C CYS A 93 8.08 5.18 1.82
N ILE A 94 7.54 4.14 1.18
CA ILE A 94 7.34 2.82 1.77
C ILE A 94 8.33 1.86 1.11
N SER A 95 9.20 1.25 1.90
CA SER A 95 10.07 0.15 1.49
C SER A 95 9.62 -1.12 2.23
N PHE A 96 9.37 -2.17 1.48
CA PHE A 96 9.07 -3.49 2.02
C PHE A 96 10.10 -4.49 1.51
N ALA A 97 10.69 -5.26 2.40
CA ALA A 97 11.59 -6.37 2.09
C ALA A 97 11.05 -7.63 2.74
N THR A 98 11.08 -8.75 2.03
CA THR A 98 10.74 -10.06 2.57
C THR A 98 11.77 -11.07 2.15
N GLU A 99 12.13 -11.96 3.07
CA GLU A 99 13.03 -13.09 2.85
C GLU A 99 12.40 -14.32 3.49
N ALA A 100 12.58 -15.46 2.86
CA ALA A 100 12.17 -16.74 3.38
C ALA A 100 13.22 -17.81 3.04
N GLN A 101 13.41 -18.73 3.98
CA GLN A 101 14.37 -19.81 3.87
C GLN A 101 13.84 -21.05 4.58
N GLU A 102 14.08 -22.21 3.98
CA GLU A 102 13.91 -23.48 4.67
C GLU A 102 15.03 -23.71 5.68
N ILE A 103 14.67 -24.01 6.92
CA ILE A 103 15.60 -24.34 8.01
C ILE A 103 15.27 -25.69 8.62
N PRO A 104 16.24 -26.42 9.19
CA PRO A 104 15.97 -27.68 9.88
C PRO A 104 14.92 -27.49 10.98
N SER A 105 13.89 -28.35 10.99
CA SER A 105 12.85 -28.28 12.02
C SER A 105 13.39 -28.72 13.38
N THR A 106 12.98 -28.00 14.43
CA THR A 106 13.33 -28.32 15.82
C THR A 106 12.42 -29.40 16.42
N GLU A 107 11.23 -29.61 15.85
CA GLU A 107 10.21 -30.53 16.38
C GLU A 107 10.14 -31.86 15.63
N ALA A 108 10.49 -31.87 14.34
CA ALA A 108 10.38 -33.05 13.50
C ALA A 108 11.69 -33.35 12.77
N ASN A 109 12.24 -34.53 13.02
CA ASN A 109 13.46 -34.97 12.36
C ASN A 109 13.26 -35.04 10.84
N GLU A 110 14.26 -34.61 10.08
CA GLU A 110 14.27 -34.62 8.60
C GLU A 110 13.19 -33.76 7.92
N GLN A 111 12.51 -32.87 8.66
CA GLN A 111 11.59 -31.88 8.11
C GLN A 111 12.20 -30.47 8.11
N LEU A 112 11.69 -29.63 7.22
CA LEU A 112 12.14 -28.25 7.06
C LEU A 112 11.00 -27.31 7.42
N ASP A 113 11.26 -26.44 8.40
CA ASP A 113 10.40 -25.31 8.70
C ASP A 113 10.79 -24.15 7.77
N VAL A 114 9.87 -23.21 7.58
CA VAL A 114 10.13 -22.00 6.79
C VAL A 114 10.28 -20.82 7.72
N HIS A 115 11.47 -20.26 7.78
CA HIS A 115 11.74 -19.01 8.47
C HIS A 115 11.53 -17.85 7.51
N VAL A 116 10.67 -16.91 7.89
CA VAL A 116 10.30 -15.74 7.09
C VAL A 116 10.63 -14.47 7.86
N VAL A 117 11.41 -13.58 7.25
CA VAL A 117 11.71 -12.25 7.78
C VAL A 117 11.08 -11.22 6.86
N GLN A 118 10.36 -10.26 7.44
CA GLN A 118 9.77 -9.16 6.69
C GLN A 118 10.11 -7.84 7.36
N THR A 119 10.52 -6.85 6.59
CA THR A 119 10.86 -5.51 7.05
C THR A 119 10.04 -4.51 6.26
N LEU A 120 9.23 -3.71 6.95
CA LEU A 120 8.51 -2.58 6.41
C LEU A 120 9.11 -1.30 6.98
N THR A 121 9.63 -0.45 6.12
CA THR A 121 10.12 0.89 6.46
C THR A 121 9.18 1.93 5.86
N PHE A 122 8.65 2.81 6.69
CA PHE A 122 7.89 3.98 6.25
C PHE A 122 8.69 5.24 6.59
N SER A 123 8.85 6.14 5.64
CA SER A 123 9.57 7.39 5.85
C SER A 123 8.85 8.58 5.23
N LEU A 124 9.05 9.76 5.84
CA LEU A 124 8.57 11.05 5.37
C LEU A 124 9.76 12.00 5.27
N GLY A 125 9.90 12.67 4.13
CA GLY A 125 10.86 13.77 3.99
C GLY A 125 12.32 13.39 4.05
N MET A 126 12.65 12.19 3.55
CA MET A 126 14.01 11.65 3.50
C MET A 126 14.56 11.56 2.07
N MET A 127 13.84 12.09 1.08
CA MET A 127 14.34 12.14 -0.29
C MET A 127 15.48 13.17 -0.38
N ALA A 128 16.61 12.76 -0.95
CA ALA A 128 17.90 13.44 -0.82
C ALA A 128 18.00 14.83 -1.48
N ASP A 129 17.01 15.23 -2.28
CA ASP A 129 17.07 16.45 -3.10
C ASP A 129 16.82 17.74 -2.31
N HIS A 130 16.40 17.68 -1.04
CA HIS A 130 16.00 18.88 -0.28
C HIS A 130 16.68 19.00 1.10
N PRO A 131 17.91 19.56 1.17
CA PRO A 131 18.60 19.83 2.44
C PRO A 131 17.94 20.93 3.30
N HIS A 132 16.73 21.40 2.96
CA HIS A 132 16.01 22.50 3.61
C HIS A 132 14.72 22.05 4.33
N ALA A 133 14.49 20.75 4.45
CA ALA A 133 13.33 20.19 5.15
C ALA A 133 13.33 20.43 6.68
N GLN A 134 14.42 20.95 7.27
CA GLN A 134 14.56 21.06 8.73
C GLN A 134 13.54 21.96 9.44
N HIS A 135 12.85 22.85 8.71
CA HIS A 135 11.84 23.76 9.29
C HIS A 135 10.41 23.51 8.81
N HIS A 136 10.17 22.50 7.96
CA HIS A 136 8.84 22.23 7.40
C HIS A 136 8.26 20.94 7.98
N SER A 137 6.98 20.98 8.36
CA SER A 137 6.25 19.77 8.74
C SER A 137 6.04 18.87 7.51
N MET A 138 6.41 17.59 7.64
CA MET A 138 6.26 16.56 6.62
C MET A 138 4.96 15.78 6.76
N ALA A 139 4.37 15.74 7.97
CA ALA A 139 2.97 15.36 8.14
C ALA A 139 2.20 16.47 8.85
N THR A 140 0.94 16.65 8.49
CA THR A 140 0.02 17.52 9.23
C THR A 140 -1.34 16.87 9.35
N VAL A 141 -1.98 17.05 10.52
CA VAL A 141 -3.41 16.80 10.73
C VAL A 141 -4.05 18.14 11.04
N CYS A 142 -4.92 18.59 10.16
CA CYS A 142 -5.65 19.84 10.31
C CYS A 142 -7.14 19.57 10.50
N ARG A 143 -7.80 20.37 11.32
CA ARG A 143 -9.25 20.51 11.28
C ARG A 143 -9.60 21.60 10.29
N LEU A 144 -10.41 21.25 9.29
CA LEU A 144 -11.07 22.23 8.44
C LEU A 144 -12.51 22.40 8.90
N SER A 145 -13.00 23.64 8.90
CA SER A 145 -14.37 23.97 9.26
C SER A 145 -14.96 24.95 8.25
N ARG A 146 -16.15 24.64 7.73
CA ARG A 146 -16.86 25.58 6.87
C ARG A 146 -17.47 26.71 7.67
N ASN A 147 -17.46 27.90 7.09
CA ASN A 147 -18.01 29.11 7.69
C ASN A 147 -19.51 29.31 7.36
N VAL A 148 -20.06 28.49 6.46
CA VAL A 148 -21.49 28.49 6.09
C VAL A 148 -22.28 27.43 6.84
N LEU A 149 -23.55 27.73 7.15
CA LEU A 149 -24.45 26.83 7.89
C LEU A 149 -24.72 25.53 7.11
N PHE A 150 -25.12 25.65 5.84
CA PHE A 150 -25.51 24.52 5.02
C PHE A 150 -24.35 24.01 4.16
N PRO A 151 -24.20 22.67 4.01
CA PRO A 151 -23.22 22.13 3.08
C PRO A 151 -23.56 22.53 1.65
N PRO A 152 -22.55 22.72 0.78
CA PRO A 152 -22.80 22.90 -0.64
C PRO A 152 -23.50 21.68 -1.24
N GLN A 153 -24.34 21.91 -2.26
CA GLN A 153 -25.07 20.86 -2.97
C GLN A 153 -24.32 20.39 -4.22
N PHE A 154 -23.04 20.05 -4.05
CA PHE A 154 -22.21 19.55 -5.14
C PHE A 154 -22.71 18.22 -5.67
N ARG A 155 -22.63 18.06 -6.98
CA ARG A 155 -23.13 16.87 -7.70
C ARG A 155 -22.01 15.95 -8.15
N THR A 156 -20.80 16.48 -8.28
CA THR A 156 -19.64 15.76 -8.81
C THR A 156 -18.64 15.45 -7.71
N LEU A 157 -17.88 14.37 -7.89
CA LEU A 157 -16.78 14.04 -6.97
C LEU A 157 -15.68 15.11 -7.05
N GLN A 158 -15.45 15.66 -8.25
CA GLN A 158 -14.45 16.71 -8.48
C GLN A 158 -14.73 17.95 -7.62
N GLU A 159 -15.97 18.44 -7.56
CA GLU A 159 -16.35 19.58 -6.71
C GLU A 159 -16.08 19.29 -5.22
N TRP A 160 -16.43 18.08 -4.76
CA TRP A 160 -16.16 17.66 -3.38
C TRP A 160 -14.67 17.60 -3.06
N PHE A 161 -13.83 17.17 -4.00
CA PHE A 161 -12.38 17.21 -3.85
C PHE A 161 -11.87 18.66 -3.73
N HIS A 162 -12.23 19.56 -4.65
CA HIS A 162 -11.78 20.95 -4.59
C HIS A 162 -12.23 21.62 -3.28
N TYR A 163 -13.44 21.35 -2.83
CA TYR A 163 -13.96 21.85 -1.56
C TYR A 163 -13.21 21.29 -0.35
N ALA A 164 -13.04 19.97 -0.25
CA ALA A 164 -12.44 19.32 0.90
C ALA A 164 -10.95 19.68 1.08
N PHE A 165 -10.26 19.97 -0.02
CA PHE A 165 -8.82 20.22 -0.08
C PHE A 165 -8.45 21.69 -0.37
N ALA A 166 -9.41 22.62 -0.41
CA ALA A 166 -9.19 24.02 -0.79
C ALA A 166 -8.04 24.73 -0.03
N ASN A 167 -7.86 24.40 1.25
CA ASN A 167 -6.81 24.97 2.11
C ASN A 167 -5.61 24.03 2.30
N SER A 168 -5.40 23.09 1.39
CA SER A 168 -4.24 22.21 1.41
C SER A 168 -3.06 22.89 0.75
N GLU A 169 -1.95 23.01 1.46
CA GLU A 169 -0.69 23.57 0.92
C GLU A 169 0.00 22.61 -0.07
N ILE A 170 -0.45 21.35 -0.09
CA ILE A 170 0.28 20.22 -0.65
C ILE A 170 -0.37 19.71 -1.95
N ASP A 171 -1.65 20.04 -2.16
CA ASP A 171 -2.47 19.42 -3.18
C ASP A 171 -2.66 20.32 -4.40
N ALA A 172 -2.08 19.90 -5.52
CA ALA A 172 -2.47 20.39 -6.83
C ALA A 172 -3.75 19.67 -7.26
N VAL A 173 -4.86 19.92 -6.53
CA VAL A 173 -6.16 19.25 -6.72
C VAL A 173 -6.62 19.32 -8.18
N ASP A 174 -6.28 20.41 -8.87
CA ASP A 174 -6.56 20.63 -10.29
C ASP A 174 -5.90 19.61 -11.24
N ARG A 175 -4.86 18.89 -10.79
CA ARG A 175 -4.15 17.86 -11.58
C ARG A 175 -4.77 16.47 -11.44
N PHE A 176 -5.74 16.27 -10.54
CA PHE A 176 -6.38 14.98 -10.42
C PHE A 176 -7.25 14.68 -11.65
N PRO A 177 -7.08 13.51 -12.30
CA PRO A 177 -7.88 13.14 -13.46
C PRO A 177 -9.36 13.04 -13.07
N SER A 178 -10.23 13.74 -13.79
CA SER A 178 -11.67 13.65 -13.57
C SER A 178 -12.24 12.44 -14.28
N LEU A 179 -12.57 11.39 -13.51
CA LEU A 179 -13.18 10.16 -14.01
C LEU A 179 -14.53 10.39 -14.74
N GLU A 180 -15.20 11.49 -14.43
CA GLU A 180 -16.46 11.87 -15.07
C GLU A 180 -16.26 12.35 -16.52
N ARG A 181 -15.08 12.87 -16.87
CA ARG A 181 -14.79 13.41 -18.20
C ARG A 181 -14.62 12.30 -19.24
N GLU A 182 -14.16 11.11 -18.85
CA GLU A 182 -14.00 9.96 -19.76
C GLU A 182 -15.33 9.38 -20.28
N ARG A 183 -16.46 9.60 -19.59
CA ARG A 183 -17.78 9.12 -20.07
C ARG A 183 -18.38 9.95 -21.20
N SER A 184 -17.81 11.12 -21.49
CA SER A 184 -18.36 12.06 -22.47
C SER A 184 -17.62 12.09 -23.80
N GLU A 185 -16.52 11.34 -23.96
CA GLU A 185 -15.71 11.34 -25.18
C GLU A 185 -16.09 10.25 -26.19
N SER A 186 -17.36 10.26 -26.64
CA SER A 186 -17.77 9.55 -27.86
C SER A 186 -18.53 10.43 -28.85
N CYS A 187 -18.42 11.76 -28.74
CA CYS A 187 -18.75 12.66 -29.83
C CYS A 187 -17.87 13.93 -29.76
N ASP A 188 -17.20 14.20 -30.88
CA ASP A 188 -16.59 15.47 -31.28
C ASP A 188 -15.21 15.84 -30.71
N GLN A 189 -14.20 15.52 -31.52
CA GLN A 189 -13.04 16.37 -31.72
C GLN A 189 -13.48 17.80 -32.06
N GLN A 190 -12.67 18.78 -31.60
CA GLN A 190 -12.67 20.19 -31.98
C GLN A 190 -13.46 21.15 -31.08
N ARG A 191 -12.79 21.62 -30.01
CA ARG A 191 -12.52 23.05 -29.83
C ARG A 191 -11.51 23.31 -28.71
N SER A 192 -10.31 23.70 -29.13
CA SER A 192 -9.39 24.46 -28.31
C SER A 192 -10.10 25.68 -27.69
N ARG A 193 -9.71 26.01 -26.45
CA ARG A 193 -10.11 27.18 -25.64
C ARG A 193 -11.36 27.03 -24.77
N SER A 194 -11.16 26.48 -23.58
CA SER A 194 -11.89 26.93 -22.38
C SER A 194 -10.90 27.10 -21.23
N ASN A 195 -10.14 28.19 -21.33
CA ASN A 195 -9.44 28.87 -20.25
C ASN A 195 -10.43 29.50 -19.23
N ASN A 196 -11.50 28.78 -18.90
CA ASN A 196 -12.42 29.12 -17.82
C ASN A 196 -12.17 28.10 -16.71
N SER A 197 -11.02 28.25 -16.06
CA SER A 197 -11.01 28.10 -14.62
C SER A 197 -12.04 29.10 -14.09
N ASN A 198 -13.31 28.72 -14.01
CA ASN A 198 -14.15 29.23 -12.94
C ASN A 198 -13.32 28.96 -11.71
N LYS A 199 -12.61 29.99 -11.22
CA LYS A 199 -11.96 29.96 -9.92
C LYS A 199 -13.09 29.60 -8.99
N LEU A 200 -13.22 28.31 -8.66
CA LEU A 200 -14.09 27.84 -7.59
C LEU A 200 -13.68 28.75 -6.44
N GLN A 201 -14.60 29.65 -6.07
CA GLN A 201 -14.31 30.63 -5.03
C GLN A 201 -13.77 29.85 -3.85
N ASP A 202 -12.63 30.30 -3.33
CA ASP A 202 -12.07 29.73 -2.12
C ASP A 202 -13.22 29.68 -1.09
N PRO A 203 -13.64 28.47 -0.66
CA PRO A 203 -14.79 28.32 0.20
C PRO A 203 -14.56 28.92 1.60
N ASN A 204 -13.38 29.54 1.83
CA ASN A 204 -13.03 30.30 3.01
C ASN A 204 -13.22 29.44 4.25
N HIS A 205 -12.64 28.24 4.22
CA HIS A 205 -12.65 27.34 5.35
C HIS A 205 -11.71 27.86 6.44
N THR A 206 -12.12 27.70 7.69
CA THR A 206 -11.20 27.92 8.81
C THR A 206 -10.30 26.69 8.94
N ARG A 207 -8.98 26.89 8.94
CA ARG A 207 -7.96 25.84 9.10
C ARG A 207 -7.30 25.96 10.46
N GLU A 208 -7.35 24.88 11.23
CA GLU A 208 -6.69 24.74 12.53
C GLU A 208 -5.75 23.54 12.47
N VAL A 209 -4.46 23.75 12.71
CA VAL A 209 -3.50 22.64 12.80
C VAL A 209 -3.67 21.96 14.16
N ILE A 210 -3.99 20.67 14.16
CA ILE A 210 -4.08 19.86 15.38
C ILE A 210 -2.70 19.30 15.72
N PHE A 211 -2.02 18.76 14.71
CA PHE A 211 -0.76 18.05 14.90
C PHE A 211 0.11 18.18 13.66
N ALA A 212 1.44 18.21 13.86
CA ALA A 212 2.41 18.26 12.77
C ALA A 212 3.66 17.44 13.14
N LEU A 213 4.17 16.67 12.18
CA LEU A 213 5.40 15.89 12.34
C LEU A 213 6.49 16.46 11.45
N PRO A 214 7.76 16.44 11.91
CA PRO A 214 8.91 16.65 11.04
C PRO A 214 9.11 15.42 10.14
N SER A 215 10.29 15.32 9.50
CA SER A 215 10.72 14.06 8.90
C SER A 215 10.63 12.93 9.93
N LEU A 216 10.11 11.79 9.51
CA LEU A 216 9.82 10.65 10.36
C LEU A 216 10.26 9.40 9.63
N GLN A 217 10.80 8.43 10.36
CA GLN A 217 11.04 7.09 9.86
C GLN A 217 10.54 6.06 10.87
N LEU A 218 9.80 5.08 10.40
CA LEU A 218 9.26 3.96 11.16
C LEU A 218 9.80 2.67 10.55
N HIS A 219 10.35 1.79 11.39
CA HIS A 219 10.82 0.47 10.98
C HIS A 219 10.02 -0.60 11.73
N LEU A 220 9.41 -1.49 10.97
CA LEU A 220 8.68 -2.63 11.48
C LEU A 220 9.35 -3.88 10.93
N LYS A 221 9.85 -4.75 11.82
CA LYS A 221 10.42 -6.05 11.46
C LYS A 221 9.57 -7.15 12.07
N THR A 222 9.28 -8.18 11.29
CA THR A 222 8.59 -9.38 11.75
C THR A 222 9.40 -10.61 11.36
N GLU A 223 9.47 -11.57 12.28
CA GLU A 223 10.12 -12.86 12.06
C GLU A 223 9.10 -13.96 12.37
N HIS A 224 8.89 -14.87 11.43
CA HIS A 224 7.87 -15.90 11.51
C HIS A 224 8.51 -17.25 11.22
N LEU A 225 8.27 -18.23 12.09
CA LEU A 225 8.62 -19.61 11.82
C LEU A 225 7.35 -20.38 11.48
N GLN A 226 7.29 -20.92 10.26
CA GLN A 226 6.16 -21.72 9.79
C GLN A 226 6.58 -23.18 9.73
N ALA A 227 5.97 -24.01 10.58
CA ALA A 227 6.26 -25.44 10.64
C ALA A 227 6.10 -26.13 9.29
N ALA A 228 6.82 -27.23 9.06
CA ALA A 228 6.74 -28.04 7.83
C ALA A 228 5.31 -28.47 7.49
N LYS A 229 4.51 -28.81 8.51
CA LYS A 229 3.11 -29.22 8.36
C LYS A 229 2.16 -28.03 8.53
N THR A 230 1.08 -28.03 7.74
CA THR A 230 -0.01 -27.07 7.93
C THR A 230 -0.68 -27.32 9.29
N PRO A 231 -0.93 -26.29 10.11
CA PRO A 231 -1.63 -26.45 11.39
C PRO A 231 -3.04 -27.05 11.19
N ASP A 232 -3.43 -27.98 12.05
CA ASP A 232 -4.81 -28.44 12.13
C ASP A 232 -5.67 -27.38 12.81
N VAL A 233 -6.87 -27.09 12.26
CA VAL A 233 -7.81 -26.07 12.79
C VAL A 233 -8.38 -26.46 14.17
N VAL A 234 -7.98 -27.60 14.72
CA VAL A 234 -8.46 -28.16 15.98
C VAL A 234 -7.42 -27.93 17.08
N GLY A 235 -7.17 -26.68 17.44
CA GLY A 235 -6.28 -26.34 18.55
C GLY A 235 -5.93 -24.86 18.59
N GLU A 236 -6.11 -24.25 19.77
CA GLU A 236 -5.84 -22.83 20.02
C GLU A 236 -4.45 -22.40 19.53
N CYS A 237 -4.44 -21.49 18.55
CA CYS A 237 -3.21 -20.88 18.07
C CYS A 237 -2.66 -19.90 19.13
N LYS A 238 -1.61 -20.30 19.83
CA LYS A 238 -0.72 -19.36 20.52
C LYS A 238 0.12 -18.64 19.47
N TYR A 239 -0.36 -17.50 18.99
CA TYR A 239 0.49 -16.55 18.26
C TYR A 239 1.29 -15.77 19.30
N SER A 240 2.60 -15.99 19.38
CA SER A 240 3.51 -15.06 20.05
C SER A 240 3.99 -14.04 19.03
N VAL A 241 3.37 -12.86 19.02
CA VAL A 241 3.93 -11.68 18.34
C VAL A 241 4.89 -11.03 19.33
N SER A 242 6.20 -11.20 19.13
CA SER A 242 7.20 -10.42 19.82
C SER A 242 7.39 -9.11 19.07
N VAL A 243 6.83 -8.03 19.61
CA VAL A 243 7.17 -6.66 19.19
C VAL A 243 8.41 -6.26 19.99
N PHE A 244 9.53 -6.00 19.32
CA PHE A 244 10.69 -5.32 19.91
C PHE A 244 10.62 -3.83 19.59
#